data_AF-A0A9Y1PWL4-F1
#
_entry.id   AF-A0A9Y1PWL4-F1
#
_cell.length_a   1.000
_cell.length_b   1.000
_cell.length_c   1.000
_cell.angle_alpha   90.00
_cell.angle_beta   90.00
_cell.angle_gamma   90.00
#
_symmetry.space_group_name_H-M   'P 1'
#
loop_
_entity.id
_entity.type
_entity.pdbx_description
1 polymer ?
#
loop_
_entity_poly.entity_id
_entity_poly.type
_entity_poly.pdbx_seq_one_letter_code
_entity_poly.pdbx_strand_id
1 'polypeptide(L)' 'QAWAEFKGKLSEGERGSPAVWKTRLRCALNKSSEFREIPDRSQLDITEPYKVYQIIEDLTSK' A
#
# COMPACT_ATOMS: atom_id res chain seq x y z
N GLN A 1 4.60 -0.91 -10.30
CA GLN A 1 5.27 -2.05 -10.96
C GLN A 1 6.07 -2.89 -9.97
N ALA A 2 7.05 -2.29 -9.28
CA ALA A 2 7.91 -2.98 -8.30
C ALA A 2 7.18 -3.85 -7.24
N TRP A 3 5.99 -3.45 -6.76
CA TRP A 3 5.22 -4.28 -5.81
C TRP A 3 4.68 -5.59 -6.38
N ALA A 4 4.31 -5.60 -7.66
CA ALA A 4 3.82 -6.80 -8.35
C ALA A 4 4.98 -7.77 -8.64
N GLU A 5 6.16 -7.22 -8.96
CA GLU A 5 7.41 -7.97 -9.15
C GLU A 5 7.89 -8.60 -7.82
N PHE A 6 7.83 -7.85 -6.71
CA PHE A 6 8.28 -8.33 -5.39
C PHE A 6 7.45 -9.49 -4.81
N LYS A 7 6.13 -9.56 -5.09
CA LYS A 7 5.26 -10.63 -4.55
C LYS A 7 5.27 -11.92 -5.39
N GLY A 8 6.13 -12.04 -6.40
CA GLY A 8 6.31 -13.27 -7.20
C GLY A 8 5.08 -13.71 -8.00
N LYS A 9 4.03 -12.87 -8.06
CA LYS A 9 2.80 -13.12 -8.84
C LYS A 9 2.82 -12.32 -10.13
N LEU A 10 3.77 -12.64 -10.99
CA LEU A 10 3.61 -12.43 -12.42
C LEU A 10 3.40 -13.81 -13.06
N SER A 11 2.34 -14.51 -12.67
CA SER A 11 1.83 -15.61 -13.47
C SER A 11 1.39 -15.02 -14.81
N GLU A 12 2.12 -15.38 -15.86
CA GLU A 12 2.19 -14.80 -17.20
C GLU A 12 0.84 -14.56 -17.92
N GLY A 13 -0.27 -15.07 -17.38
CA GLY A 13 -1.64 -14.84 -17.87
C GLY A 13 -2.45 -13.74 -17.17
N GLU A 14 -2.09 -13.33 -15.95
CA GLU A 14 -2.75 -12.22 -15.24
C GLU A 14 -1.89 -10.96 -15.36
N ARG A 15 -1.89 -10.34 -16.54
CA ARG A 15 -1.55 -8.91 -16.68
C ARG A 15 -2.60 -8.08 -15.94
N GLY A 16 -2.57 -8.14 -14.61
CA GLY A 16 -3.45 -7.35 -13.76
C GLY A 16 -3.30 -5.89 -14.16
N SER A 17 -4.41 -5.24 -14.46
CA SER A 17 -4.37 -3.83 -14.84
C SER A 17 -3.75 -3.01 -13.68
N PRO A 18 -3.17 -1.83 -13.96
CA PRO A 18 -2.65 -0.94 -12.92
C PRO A 18 -3.65 -0.68 -11.77
N ALA A 19 -4.95 -0.70 -12.07
CA ALA A 19 -6.02 -0.60 -11.09
C ALA A 19 -6.09 -1.81 -10.12
N VAL A 20 -5.90 -3.03 -10.62
CA VAL A 20 -5.86 -4.25 -9.80
C VAL A 20 -4.66 -4.23 -8.87
N TRP A 21 -3.49 -3.83 -9.37
CA TRP A 21 -2.28 -3.74 -8.55
C TRP A 21 -2.38 -2.64 -7.48
N LYS A 22 -2.94 -1.47 -7.83
CA LYS A 22 -3.22 -0.40 -6.85
C LYS A 22 -4.20 -0.86 -5.78
N THR A 23 -5.24 -1.60 -6.15
CA THR A 23 -6.22 -2.13 -5.20
C THR A 23 -5.60 -3.18 -4.28
N ARG A 24 -4.83 -4.12 -4.83
CA ARG A 24 -4.11 -5.13 -4.02
C ARG A 24 -3.13 -4.49 -3.04
N LEU A 25 -2.36 -3.49 -3.48
CA LEU A 25 -1.44 -2.75 -2.62
C LEU A 25 -2.20 -2.01 -1.51
N ARG A 26 -3.26 -1.27 -1.85
CA ARG A 26 -4.12 -0.58 -0.88
C ARG A 26 -4.69 -1.54 0.17
N CYS A 27 -5.19 -2.69 -0.26
CA CYS A 27 -5.73 -3.68 0.67
C CYS A 27 -4.64 -4.31 1.54
N ALA A 28 -3.43 -4.54 1.01
CA ALA A 28 -2.32 -5.06 1.81
C ALA A 28 -1.87 -4.05 2.89
N LEU A 29 -1.78 -2.77 2.53
CA LEU A 29 -1.45 -1.69 3.48
C LEU A 29 -2.53 -1.51 4.54
N ASN A 30 -3.81 -1.49 4.16
CA ASN A 30 -4.91 -1.33 5.11
C ASN A 30 -5.18 -2.57 5.98
N LYS A 31 -4.72 -3.76 5.55
CA LYS A 31 -4.90 -5.01 6.30
C LYS A 31 -3.73 -5.30 7.24
N SER A 32 -2.53 -4.78 6.96
CA SER A 32 -1.42 -4.93 7.90
C SER A 32 -1.66 -4.04 9.12
N SER A 33 -1.61 -4.63 10.31
CA SER A 33 -1.67 -3.92 11.60
C SER A 33 -0.45 -3.03 11.84
N GLU A 34 0.62 -3.23 11.06
CA GLU A 34 1.87 -2.48 11.13
C GLU A 34 1.80 -1.16 10.36
N PHE A 35 0.72 -0.89 9.62
CA PHE A 35 0.57 0.36 8.85
C PHE A 35 -0.73 1.07 9.25
N ARG A 36 -0.60 2.29 9.76
CA ARG A 36 -1.74 3.16 10.07
C ARG A 36 -1.74 4.37 9.14
N GLU A 37 -2.87 4.59 8.45
CA GLU A 37 -3.07 5.81 7.66
C GLU A 37 -3.22 7.02 8.62
N ILE A 38 -2.48 8.09 8.35
CA ILE A 38 -2.56 9.35 9.09
C ILE A 38 -3.25 10.38 8.17
N PRO A 39 -4.59 10.45 8.18
CA PRO A 39 -5.33 11.37 7.34
C PRO A 39 -4.99 12.83 7.68
N ASP A 40 -4.68 13.14 8.93
CA ASP A 40 -4.29 14.49 9.40
C ASP A 40 -3.04 15.04 8.70
N ARG A 41 -2.17 14.18 8.20
CA ARG A 41 -0.95 14.58 7.45
C ARG A 41 -1.11 14.38 5.94
N SER A 42 -2.18 13.75 5.50
CA SER A 42 -2.44 13.49 4.09
C SER A 42 -3.05 14.73 3.46
N GLN A 43 -2.42 15.25 2.42
CA GLN A 43 -2.94 16.40 1.68
C GLN A 43 -3.44 15.94 0.33
N LEU A 44 -4.77 15.91 0.17
CA LEU A 44 -5.43 15.52 -1.08
C LEU A 44 -5.88 16.74 -1.91
N ASP A 45 -5.88 17.93 -1.32
CA ASP A 45 -6.38 19.17 -1.95
C ASP A 45 -5.29 20.00 -2.65
N ILE A 46 -4.07 19.49 -2.72
CA ILE A 46 -2.95 20.14 -3.39
C ILE A 46 -2.73 19.57 -4.80
N THR A 47 -1.95 20.26 -5.63
CA THR A 47 -1.69 19.86 -7.03
C THR A 47 -1.12 18.45 -7.17
N GLU A 48 -0.34 17.99 -6.19
CA GLU A 48 0.16 16.61 -6.13
C GLU A 48 -0.29 15.94 -4.83
N PRO A 49 -1.47 15.29 -4.83
CA PRO A 49 -2.05 14.75 -3.61
C PRO A 49 -1.26 13.55 -3.08
N TYR A 50 -1.00 13.52 -1.78
CA TYR A 50 -0.25 12.44 -1.14
C TYR A 50 -0.96 11.89 0.10
N LYS A 51 -0.73 10.60 0.36
CA LYS A 51 -1.21 9.88 1.55
C LYS A 51 -0.03 9.58 2.46
N VAL A 52 -0.21 9.84 3.75
CA VAL A 52 0.81 9.55 4.77
C VAL A 52 0.40 8.30 5.53
N TYR A 53 1.30 7.32 5.55
CA TYR A 53 1.18 6.11 6.35
C TYR A 53 2.29 6.10 7.41
N GLN A 54 1.94 5.79 8.65
CA GLN A 54 2.87 5.54 9.73
C GLN A 54 3.08 4.03 9.86
N ILE A 55 4.34 3.60 9.88
CA ILE A 55 4.71 2.24 10.24
C ILE A 55 4.64 2.15 11.77
N ILE A 56 3.69 1.38 12.28
CA ILE A 56 3.59 1.01 13.69
C ILE A 56 4.44 -0.23 13.85
N GLU A 57 5.64 -0.06 14.42
CA GLU A 57 6.39 -1.19 14.93
C GLU A 57 5.57 -1.76 16.10
N ASP A 58 5.05 -2.98 15.92
CA ASP A 58 4.48 -3.75 17.02
C ASP A 58 5.65 -4.04 17.98
N LEU A 59 5.90 -3.13 18.93
CA LEU A 59 6.88 -3.29 20.02
C LEU A 59 6.52 -4.44 20.98
N THR A 60 5.72 -5.40 20.53
CA THR A 60 5.14 -6.51 21.30
C THR A 60 5.66 -7.89 20.89
N SER A 61 6.66 -7.99 19.99
CA SER A 61 7.46 -9.22 19.88
C SER A 61 8.63 -9.16 20.88
N LYS A 62 8.33 -9.52 22.13
CA LYS A 62 9.32 -9.86 23.16
C LYS A 62 9.12 -11.32 23.55
#